data_AF-A0A1W5ZXF4-F1
#
_entry.id   AF-A0A1W5ZXF4-F1
#
_cell.length_a   1.000
_cell.length_b   1.000
_cell.length_c   1.000
_cell.angle_alpha   90.00
_cell.angle_beta   90.00
_cell.angle_gamma   90.00
#
_symmetry.space_group_name_H-M   'P 1'
#
loop_
_entity.id
_entity.type
_entity.pdbx_description
1 polymer ?
#
loop_
_entity_poly.entity_id
_entity_poly.type
_entity_poly.pdbx_seq_one_letter_code
_entity_poly.pdbx_strand_id
1 'polypeptide(L)'
;MPRPLTIWLDEKKSLGVAELTDPVFGTSFHPIECTSYSKKEYVIIANLWYTTYTGARHYFRAHTNRYHPDGRMKKVCTTLCNVVKRGEFVENN
;
A
#
# COMPACT_ATOMS: atom_id res chain seq x y z
N MET A 1 -6.82 10.61 -9.09
CA MET A 1 -6.01 9.72 -8.23
C MET A 1 -6.38 8.28 -8.56
N PRO A 2 -5.42 7.35 -8.67
CA PRO A 2 -5.69 6.01 -9.14
C PRO A 2 -6.50 5.21 -8.12
N ARG A 3 -7.51 4.49 -8.59
CA ARG A 3 -8.17 3.45 -7.79
C ARG A 3 -7.36 2.16 -7.90
N PRO A 4 -7.20 1.41 -6.80
CA PRO A 4 -6.52 0.12 -6.85
C PRO A 4 -7.28 -0.90 -7.69
N LEU A 5 -6.54 -1.66 -8.50
CA LEU A 5 -7.05 -2.83 -9.23
C LEU A 5 -7.36 -3.97 -8.24
N THR A 6 -6.42 -4.19 -7.32
CA THR A 6 -6.54 -5.10 -6.18
C THR A 6 -5.95 -4.45 -4.94
N ILE A 7 -6.42 -4.84 -3.76
CA ILE A 7 -5.81 -4.47 -2.49
C ILE A 7 -5.72 -5.67 -1.55
N TRP A 8 -4.62 -5.73 -0.81
CA TRP A 8 -4.42 -6.64 0.31
C TRP A 8 -4.24 -5.81 1.58
N LEU A 9 -5.05 -6.09 2.59
CA LEU A 9 -4.98 -5.38 3.87
C LEU A 9 -4.68 -6.35 5.00
N ASP A 10 -3.98 -5.86 6.01
CA ASP A 10 -3.81 -6.53 7.30
C ASP A 10 -5.14 -6.65 8.06
N GLU A 11 -5.13 -7.30 9.23
CA GLU A 11 -6.36 -7.59 9.97
C GLU A 11 -7.05 -6.33 10.50
N LYS A 12 -6.25 -5.31 10.83
CA LYS A 12 -6.72 -3.99 11.28
C LYS A 12 -7.04 -3.02 10.14
N LYS A 13 -6.84 -3.42 8.87
CA LYS A 13 -6.99 -2.55 7.69
C LYS A 13 -6.15 -1.27 7.77
N SER A 14 -5.05 -1.32 8.52
CA SER A 14 -4.14 -0.21 8.78
C SER A 14 -3.03 -0.13 7.74
N LEU A 15 -2.54 -1.29 7.31
CA LEU A 15 -1.43 -1.44 6.39
C LEU A 15 -1.79 -2.44 5.31
N GLY A 16 -1.14 -2.33 4.15
CA GLY A 16 -1.47 -3.20 3.04
C GLY A 16 -0.56 -3.05 1.83
N VAL A 17 -0.97 -3.71 0.76
CA VAL A 17 -0.40 -3.55 -0.58
C VAL A 17 -1.54 -3.21 -1.54
N ALA A 18 -1.36 -2.18 -2.35
CA ALA A 18 -2.24 -1.85 -3.45
C ALA A 18 -1.59 -2.22 -4.79
N GLU A 19 -2.35 -2.87 -5.66
CA GLU A 19 -2.01 -3.01 -7.07
C GLU A 19 -2.60 -1.83 -7.83
N LEU A 20 -1.76 -1.10 -8.56
CA LEU A 20 -2.13 0.10 -9.31
C LEU A 20 -1.72 -0.07 -10.77
N THR A 21 -2.49 0.53 -11.68
CA THR A 21 -2.06 0.68 -13.07
C THR A 21 -0.85 1.60 -13.14
N ASP A 22 0.17 1.17 -13.86
CA ASP A 22 1.39 1.93 -14.09
C ASP A 22 1.64 2.11 -15.60
N PRO A 23 1.98 3.32 -16.09
CA PRO A 23 2.21 3.55 -17.52
C PRO A 23 3.39 2.78 -18.12
N VAL A 24 4.40 2.43 -17.31
CA VAL A 24 5.64 1.79 -17.77
C VAL A 24 5.54 0.28 -17.66
N PHE A 25 5.04 -0.24 -16.53
CA PHE A 25 5.00 -1.68 -16.27
C PHE A 25 3.62 -2.31 -16.51
N GLY A 26 2.62 -1.51 -16.88
CA GLY A 26 1.21 -1.91 -16.94
C GLY A 26 0.58 -2.01 -15.55
N THR A 27 1.24 -2.72 -14.62
CA THR A 27 0.83 -2.83 -13.21
C THR A 27 2.03 -2.70 -12.28
N SER A 28 1.79 -2.16 -11.09
CA SER A 28 2.79 -2.08 -10.02
C SER A 28 2.13 -2.26 -8.66
N PHE A 29 2.92 -2.72 -7.68
CA PHE A 29 2.48 -3.02 -6.33
C PHE A 29 3.13 -2.06 -5.35
N HIS A 30 2.33 -1.50 -4.45
CA HIS A 30 2.75 -0.43 -3.54
C HIS A 30 2.36 -0.75 -2.11
N PRO A 31 3.31 -0.76 -1.16
CA PRO A 31 3.01 -0.70 0.26
C PRO A 31 2.20 0.55 0.58
N ILE A 32 1.13 0.40 1.34
CA ILE A 32 0.21 1.49 1.69
C ILE A 32 -0.12 1.51 3.18
N GLU A 33 -0.45 2.71 3.68
CA GLU A 33 -0.94 2.98 5.04
C GLU A 33 -2.27 3.71 4.98
N CYS A 34 -3.21 3.33 5.86
CA CYS A 34 -4.48 4.01 6.03
C CYS A 34 -4.25 5.35 6.74
N THR A 35 -4.65 6.45 6.12
CA THR A 35 -4.62 7.79 6.72
C THR A 35 -5.97 8.22 7.26
N SER A 36 -7.06 7.63 6.75
CA SER A 36 -8.41 7.89 7.25
C SER A 36 -9.32 6.69 7.03
N TYR A 37 -9.71 6.03 8.11
CA TYR A 37 -10.64 4.90 8.08
C TYR A 37 -12.04 5.28 7.59
N SER A 38 -12.55 6.44 8.03
CA SER A 38 -13.90 6.90 7.65
C SER A 38 -13.98 7.22 6.16
N LYS A 39 -12.91 7.78 5.59
CA LYS A 39 -12.83 8.11 4.15
C LYS A 39 -12.27 6.98 3.29
N LYS A 40 -11.71 5.93 3.91
CA LYS A 40 -11.01 4.82 3.26
C LYS A 40 -9.86 5.31 2.39
N GLU A 41 -9.09 6.26 2.92
CA GLU A 41 -7.96 6.90 2.24
C GLU A 41 -6.65 6.25 2.66
N TYR A 42 -5.82 5.95 1.67
CA TYR A 42 -4.52 5.34 1.86
C TYR A 42 -3.43 6.15 1.16
N VAL A 43 -2.21 6.04 1.69
CA VAL A 43 -1.01 6.66 1.11
C VAL A 43 0.03 5.60 0.82
N ILE A 44 0.79 5.77 -0.26
CA ILE A 44 1.96 4.93 -0.57
C ILE A 44 3.10 5.33 0.36
N ILE A 45 3.67 4.34 1.05
CA ILE A 45 4.69 4.52 2.10
C ILE A 45 6.10 4.04 1.68
N ALA A 46 6.26 3.62 0.42
CA ALA A 46 7.56 3.27 -0.15
C ALA A 46 7.70 3.87 -1.55
N ASN A 47 8.85 4.50 -1.86
CA ASN A 47 9.10 5.09 -3.18
C ASN A 47 9.68 4.09 -4.19
N LEU A 48 9.34 2.80 -4.03
CA LEU A 48 9.83 1.73 -4.89
C LEU A 48 8.67 1.17 -5.71
N TRP A 49 8.94 0.90 -6.98
CA TRP A 49 8.02 0.20 -7.86
C TRP A 49 8.30 -1.29 -7.76
N TYR A 50 7.41 -2.00 -7.08
CA TYR A 50 7.46 -3.45 -7.06
C TYR A 50 6.65 -3.99 -8.23
N THR A 51 7.23 -4.91 -8.97
CA THR A 51 6.56 -5.63 -10.07
C THR A 51 5.77 -6.84 -9.56
N THR A 52 5.87 -7.17 -8.27
CA THR A 52 5.14 -8.29 -7.64
C THR A 52 4.60 -7.91 -6.27
N TYR A 53 3.45 -8.50 -5.90
CA TYR A 53 2.88 -8.40 -4.56
C TYR A 53 3.88 -8.86 -3.47
N THR A 54 4.61 -9.96 -3.69
CA THR A 54 5.58 -10.48 -2.72
C THR A 54 6.71 -9.49 -2.47
N GLY A 55 7.22 -8.83 -3.52
CA GLY A 55 8.23 -7.78 -3.40
C GLY A 55 7.73 -6.63 -2.54
N ALA A 56 6.53 -6.11 -2.81
CA ALA A 56 5.91 -5.07 -2.01
C ALA A 56 5.68 -5.53 -0.56
N ARG A 57 5.25 -6.78 -0.33
CA ARG A 57 5.04 -7.32 1.01
C ARG A 57 6.35 -7.43 1.81
N HIS A 58 7.48 -7.71 1.16
CA HIS A 58 8.78 -7.78 1.82
C HIS A 58 9.22 -6.44 2.42
N TYR A 59 8.71 -5.31 1.93
CA TYR A 59 8.92 -4.00 2.54
C TYR A 59 8.60 -4.00 4.04
N PHE A 60 7.50 -4.66 4.44
CA PHE A 60 7.06 -4.76 5.83
C PHE A 60 7.88 -5.73 6.69
N ARG A 61 8.79 -6.50 6.08
CA ARG A 61 9.66 -7.47 6.77
C ARG A 61 11.08 -6.94 6.95
N ALA A 62 11.40 -5.79 6.35
CA ALA A 62 12.70 -5.17 6.52
C ALA A 62 12.85 -4.67 7.96
N HIS A 63 13.92 -5.10 8.65
CA HIS A 63 14.19 -4.76 10.04
C HIS A 63 14.34 -3.26 10.31
N THR A 64 14.59 -2.47 9.26
CA THR A 64 14.73 -1.00 9.33
C THR A 64 13.40 -0.26 9.23
N ASN A 65 12.30 -0.99 9.01
CA ASN A 65 11.01 -0.38 8.74
C ASN A 65 10.16 -0.26 10.02
N ARG A 66 9.49 0.89 10.20
CA ARG A 66 8.55 1.11 11.31
C ARG A 66 7.18 0.46 11.09
N TYR A 67 6.86 0.10 9.85
CA TYR A 67 5.55 -0.41 9.46
C TYR A 67 5.43 -1.92 9.70
N HIS A 68 4.58 -2.31 10.67
CA HIS A 68 4.37 -3.69 11.09
C HIS A 68 2.90 -4.10 10.90
N PRO A 69 2.57 -4.88 9.86
CA PRO A 69 1.21 -5.34 9.61
C PRO A 69 0.66 -6.20 10.74
N ASP A 70 -0.61 -6.01 11.07
CA ASP A 70 -1.31 -6.84 12.05
C ASP A 70 -1.77 -8.16 11.41
N GLY A 71 -1.19 -9.28 11.86
CA GLY A 71 -1.55 -10.60 11.38
C GLY A 71 -1.24 -10.82 9.88
N ARG A 72 -2.13 -11.55 9.19
CA ARG A 72 -1.92 -11.88 7.76
C ARG A 72 -2.68 -10.93 6.84
N MET A 73 -1.96 -10.31 5.89
CA MET A 73 -2.63 -9.59 4.82
C MET A 73 -3.48 -10.52 3.93
N LYS A 74 -4.71 -10.12 3.65
CA LYS A 74 -5.68 -10.84 2.81
C LYS A 74 -6.14 -9.94 1.68
N LYS A 75 -6.42 -10.53 0.52
CA LYS A 75 -7.07 -9.82 -0.59
C LYS A 75 -8.46 -9.39 -0.14
N VAL A 76 -8.80 -8.12 -0.30
CA VAL A 76 -10.12 -7.58 0.09
C VAL A 76 -10.78 -6.84 -1.06
N CYS A 77 -12.06 -6.50 -0.90
CA CYS A 77 -12.80 -5.71 -1.87
C CYS A 77 -12.17 -4.31 -2.00
N THR A 78 -11.98 -3.83 -3.23
CA THR A 78 -11.40 -2.51 -3.52
C THR A 78 -12.25 -1.37 -2.99
N THR A 79 -13.54 -1.58 -2.71
CA THR A 79 -14.42 -0.60 -2.04
C THR A 79 -13.99 -0.26 -0.61
N LEU A 80 -13.02 -0.98 -0.03
CA LEU A 80 -12.36 -0.66 1.23
C LEU A 80 -11.21 0.36 1.09
N CYS A 81 -10.87 0.76 -0.14
CA CYS A 81 -9.86 1.76 -0.45
C CYS A 81 -10.37 2.65 -1.58
N ASN A 82 -10.88 3.82 -1.22
CA ASN A 82 -11.45 4.75 -2.19
C ASN A 82 -10.35 5.45 -3.00
N VAL A 83 -9.25 5.79 -2.33
CA VAL A 83 -8.18 6.60 -2.89
C VAL A 83 -6.85 6.11 -2.34
N VAL A 84 -5.88 5.94 -3.24
CA VAL A 84 -4.46 5.83 -2.91
C VAL A 84 -3.75 7.09 -3.37
N LYS A 85 -3.12 7.81 -2.45
CA LYS A 85 -2.28 8.97 -2.74
C LYS A 85 -0.81 8.55 -2.72
N ARG A 86 0.03 9.21 -3.50
CA ARG A 86 1.47 9.17 -3.23
C ARG A 86 1.71 10.00 -1.96
N GLY A 87 2.39 9.42 -0.97
CA GLY A 87 2.75 10.18 0.23
C GLY A 87 3.69 11.33 -0.12
N GLU A 88 3.45 12.51 0.45
CA GLU A 88 4.45 13.58 0.50
C GLU A 88 5.47 13.17 1.56
N PHE A 89 6.66 12.79 1.14
CA PHE A 89 7.74 12.51 2.08
C PHE A 89 8.33 13.84 2.54
N VAL A 90 8.33 14.07 3.86
CA VAL A 90 9.23 15.02 4.47
C VAL A 90 10.59 14.33 4.53
N GLU A 91 11.53 14.76 3.70
CA GLU A 91 12.94 14.41 3.86
C GLU A 91 13.38 14.91 5.24
N ASN A 92 13.50 14.01 6.21
CA ASN A 92 14.22 14.34 7.43
C ASN A 92 15.72 14.29 7.09
N ASN A 93 16.27 15.46 6.79
CA ASN A 93 17.73 15.71 6.77
C ASN A 93 18.37 15.38 8.12
#